data_AF-A0A2N0WVM5-F1
#
_entry.id   AF-A0A2N0WVM5-F1
#
_cell.length_a   1.000
_cell.length_b   1.000
_cell.length_c   1.000
_cell.angle_alpha   90.00
_cell.angle_beta   90.00
_cell.angle_gamma   90.00
#
_symmetry.space_group_name_H-M   'P 1'
#
loop_
_entity.id
_entity.type
_entity.pdbx_description
1 polymer ?
#
loop_
_entity_poly.entity_id
_entity_poly.type
_entity_poly.pdbx_seq_one_letter_code
_entity_poly.pdbx_strand_id
1 'polypeptide(L)'
;MFKKSIALPLLILSSFANAEVNINTSFGVFEITEGESVGIQKIQTYKLSNKVVGKSEWVGVDGKLLGLFDGKNYLVLRGGTGGSGCAEVLSIVKISKDDVNFSPSLNACGGVENVEFNNGVITVTALERDEKTRVKYTVNGENILENGKNMITKFGFLSN
;
A
#
# COMPACT_ATOMS: atom_id res chain seq x y z
N MET A 1 -59.42 -26.45 -2.45
CA MET A 1 -58.10 -26.48 -3.13
C MET A 1 -57.19 -25.45 -2.47
N PHE A 2 -56.22 -25.87 -1.66
CA PHE A 2 -55.19 -24.97 -1.12
C PHE A 2 -53.83 -25.46 -1.62
N LYS A 3 -53.22 -24.72 -2.56
CA LYS A 3 -51.83 -24.96 -2.98
C LYS A 3 -50.92 -24.30 -1.95
N LYS A 4 -50.17 -25.11 -1.19
CA LYS A 4 -49.04 -24.65 -0.38
C LYS A 4 -47.85 -24.42 -1.30
N SER A 5 -47.50 -23.16 -1.53
CA SER A 5 -46.23 -22.80 -2.15
C SER A 5 -45.15 -22.78 -1.06
N ILE A 6 -44.21 -23.69 -1.14
CA ILE A 6 -43.00 -23.70 -0.31
C ILE A 6 -42.05 -22.67 -0.92
N ALA A 7 -41.90 -21.53 -0.25
CA ALA A 7 -40.88 -20.54 -0.60
C ALA A 7 -39.51 -21.10 -0.16
N LEU A 8 -38.68 -21.46 -1.14
CA LEU A 8 -37.30 -21.89 -0.91
C LEU A 8 -36.46 -20.63 -0.64
N PRO A 9 -35.83 -20.48 0.54
CA PRO A 9 -34.95 -19.34 0.78
C PRO A 9 -33.72 -19.46 -0.11
N LEU A 10 -33.56 -18.50 -1.03
CA LEU A 10 -32.38 -18.35 -1.87
C LEU A 10 -31.21 -17.92 -0.96
N LEU A 11 -30.32 -18.86 -0.66
CA LEU A 11 -29.10 -18.60 0.10
C LEU A 11 -28.15 -17.81 -0.81
N ILE A 12 -28.09 -16.49 -0.64
CA ILE A 12 -27.12 -15.64 -1.36
C ILE A 12 -25.77 -15.85 -0.65
N LEU A 13 -24.93 -16.74 -1.18
CA LEU A 13 -23.52 -16.79 -0.82
C LEU A 13 -22.87 -15.50 -1.30
N SER A 14 -22.60 -14.57 -0.37
CA SER A 14 -21.66 -13.49 -0.61
C SER A 14 -20.26 -14.10 -0.68
N SER A 15 -19.79 -14.37 -1.90
CA SER A 15 -18.38 -14.67 -2.14
C SER A 15 -17.55 -13.48 -1.65
N PHE A 16 -16.63 -13.71 -0.71
CA PHE A 16 -15.56 -12.76 -0.41
C PHE A 16 -14.72 -12.63 -1.68
N ALA A 17 -14.97 -11.59 -2.48
CA ALA A 17 -14.08 -11.25 -3.57
C ALA A 17 -12.73 -10.87 -2.95
N ASN A 18 -11.66 -11.57 -3.32
CA ASN A 18 -10.30 -11.13 -3.00
C ASN A 18 -10.16 -9.72 -3.57
N ALA A 19 -9.86 -8.74 -2.72
CA ALA A 19 -9.83 -7.34 -3.12
C ALA A 19 -8.57 -7.10 -3.97
N GLU A 20 -8.73 -7.16 -5.29
CA GLU A 20 -7.70 -6.77 -6.25
C GLU A 20 -7.69 -5.24 -6.37
N VAL A 21 -6.53 -4.62 -6.13
CA VAL A 21 -6.36 -3.17 -6.30
C VAL A 21 -5.61 -2.92 -7.61
N ASN A 22 -6.24 -2.18 -8.52
CA ASN A 22 -5.68 -1.86 -9.83
C ASN A 22 -5.46 -0.36 -9.98
N ILE A 23 -4.21 0.03 -10.30
CA ILE A 23 -3.79 1.42 -10.43
C ILE A 23 -3.22 1.61 -11.83
N ASN A 24 -3.88 2.42 -12.65
CA ASN A 24 -3.41 2.74 -14.01
C ASN A 24 -2.18 3.64 -13.95
N THR A 25 -1.12 3.25 -14.67
CA THR A 25 0.12 4.00 -14.81
C THR A 25 0.44 4.22 -16.30
N SER A 26 1.44 5.06 -16.59
CA SER A 26 1.92 5.26 -17.96
C SER A 26 2.63 4.03 -18.54
N PHE A 27 2.90 3.01 -17.70
CA PHE A 27 3.60 1.77 -18.06
C PHE A 27 2.69 0.53 -17.97
N GLY A 28 1.38 0.74 -17.85
CA GLY A 28 0.35 -0.29 -17.72
C GLY A 28 -0.29 -0.31 -16.33
N VAL A 29 -0.96 -1.41 -16.01
CA VAL A 29 -1.70 -1.56 -14.75
C VAL A 29 -0.75 -2.07 -13.67
N PHE A 30 -0.69 -1.34 -12.55
CA PHE A 30 -0.07 -1.82 -11.31
C PHE A 30 -1.15 -2.51 -10.48
N GLU A 31 -0.98 -3.81 -10.27
CA GLU A 31 -1.94 -4.69 -9.60
C GLU A 31 -1.41 -5.09 -8.22
N ILE A 32 -2.28 -5.06 -7.22
CA ILE A 32 -2.05 -5.61 -5.89
C ILE A 32 -3.03 -6.76 -5.70
N THR A 33 -2.49 -7.97 -5.64
CA THR A 33 -3.30 -9.18 -5.43
C THR A 33 -2.99 -9.77 -4.06
N GLU A 34 -4.03 -10.13 -3.32
CA GLU A 34 -3.89 -10.88 -2.07
C GLU A 34 -3.80 -12.38 -2.35
N GLY A 35 -2.85 -13.04 -1.69
CA GLY A 35 -2.61 -14.48 -1.76
C GLY A 35 -2.89 -15.18 -0.43
N GLU A 36 -2.07 -16.19 -0.12
CA GLU A 36 -2.18 -16.96 1.11
C GLU A 36 -2.09 -16.09 2.36
N SER A 37 -2.78 -16.53 3.42
CA SER A 37 -2.77 -15.86 4.73
C SER A 37 -1.84 -16.58 5.70
N VAL A 38 -1.03 -15.81 6.41
CA VAL A 38 -0.19 -16.26 7.54
C VAL A 38 -0.73 -15.58 8.79
N GLY A 39 -1.58 -16.29 9.54
CA GLY A 39 -2.32 -15.70 10.66
C GLY A 39 -3.28 -14.61 10.19
N ILE A 40 -3.14 -13.39 10.72
CA ILE A 40 -3.95 -12.23 10.30
C ILE A 40 -3.36 -11.49 9.09
N GLN A 41 -2.12 -11.81 8.72
CA GLN A 41 -1.45 -11.19 7.59
C GLN A 41 -1.73 -11.98 6.33
N LYS A 42 -1.67 -11.30 5.20
CA LYS A 42 -1.82 -11.87 3.86
C LYS A 42 -0.56 -11.56 3.07
N ILE A 43 -0.18 -12.47 2.18
CA ILE A 43 0.87 -12.20 1.21
C ILE A 43 0.28 -11.34 0.10
N GLN A 44 0.77 -10.11 -0.06
CA GLN A 44 0.43 -9.28 -1.21
C GLN A 44 1.48 -9.46 -2.29
N THR A 45 1.04 -9.65 -3.53
CA THR A 45 1.91 -9.67 -4.72
C THR A 45 1.65 -8.42 -5.54
N TYR A 46 2.73 -7.72 -5.89
CA TYR A 46 2.70 -6.53 -6.73
C TYR A 46 3.09 -6.91 -8.15
N LYS A 47 2.29 -6.49 -9.13
CA LYS A 47 2.58 -6.71 -10.55
C LYS A 47 2.49 -5.41 -11.34
N LEU A 48 3.31 -5.27 -12.36
CA LEU A 48 3.16 -4.26 -13.40
C LEU A 48 3.00 -4.98 -14.74
N SER A 49 1.83 -4.84 -15.38
CA SER A 49 1.52 -5.48 -16.66
C SER A 49 1.82 -7.00 -16.63
N ASN A 50 1.28 -7.71 -15.63
CA ASN A 50 1.50 -9.13 -15.34
C ASN A 50 2.91 -9.54 -14.85
N LYS A 51 3.92 -8.67 -14.87
CA LYS A 51 5.24 -8.98 -14.32
C LYS A 51 5.25 -8.74 -12.81
N VAL A 52 5.59 -9.76 -12.02
CA VAL A 52 5.79 -9.61 -10.57
C VAL A 52 6.99 -8.69 -10.30
N VAL A 53 6.79 -7.66 -9.49
CA VAL A 53 7.81 -6.67 -9.12
C VAL A 53 8.12 -6.63 -7.62
N GLY A 54 7.34 -7.34 -6.81
CA GLY A 54 7.60 -7.48 -5.39
C GLY A 54 6.51 -8.27 -4.67
N LYS A 55 6.78 -8.61 -3.41
CA LYS A 55 5.79 -9.18 -2.48
C LYS A 55 5.95 -8.53 -1.11
N SER A 56 4.89 -8.52 -0.32
CA SER A 56 4.93 -8.13 1.09
C SER A 56 4.01 -9.02 1.92
N GLU A 57 4.09 -8.86 3.24
CA GLU A 57 3.20 -9.51 4.18
C GLU A 57 2.62 -8.48 5.15
N TRP A 58 1.37 -8.10 4.91
CA TRP A 58 0.60 -7.14 5.71
C TRP A 58 -0.83 -7.64 5.91
N VAL A 59 -1.60 -7.06 6.83
CA VAL A 59 -3.03 -7.42 7.02
C VAL A 59 -3.85 -7.17 5.75
N GLY A 60 -3.48 -6.11 5.03
CA GLY A 60 -4.03 -5.72 3.74
C GLY A 60 -3.20 -4.56 3.21
N VAL A 61 -3.18 -4.38 1.89
CA VAL A 61 -2.47 -3.27 1.25
C VAL A 61 -3.42 -2.54 0.32
N ASP A 62 -3.50 -1.23 0.49
CA ASP A 62 -4.06 -0.35 -0.53
C ASP A 62 -2.96 0.40 -1.28
N GLY A 63 -3.36 1.06 -2.36
CA GLY A 63 -2.45 1.93 -3.09
C GLY A 63 -3.17 3.04 -3.83
N LYS A 64 -2.44 4.11 -4.10
CA LYS A 64 -2.94 5.27 -4.83
C LYS A 64 -1.85 5.86 -5.72
N LEU A 65 -2.21 6.23 -6.94
CA LEU A 65 -1.38 7.06 -7.80
C LEU A 65 -1.32 8.49 -7.24
N LEU A 66 -0.10 8.97 -6.97
CA LEU A 66 0.16 10.34 -6.53
C LEU A 66 0.31 11.29 -7.71
N GLY A 67 1.02 10.86 -8.76
CA GLY A 67 1.22 11.69 -9.95
C GLY A 67 2.27 11.15 -10.92
N LEU A 68 2.51 11.95 -11.96
CA LEU A 68 3.55 11.73 -12.96
C LEU A 68 4.54 12.89 -12.90
N PHE A 69 5.83 12.60 -12.84
CA PHE A 69 6.87 13.62 -12.96
C PHE A 69 8.11 13.04 -13.63
N ASP A 70 8.71 13.80 -14.55
CA ASP A 70 9.91 13.39 -15.29
C ASP A 70 9.82 11.97 -15.90
N GLY A 71 8.65 11.68 -16.50
CA GLY A 71 8.35 10.39 -17.11
C GLY A 71 8.24 9.21 -16.13
N LYS A 72 8.14 9.45 -14.82
CA LYS A 72 7.92 8.40 -13.81
C LYS A 72 6.57 8.56 -13.12
N ASN A 73 5.86 7.44 -12.91
CA ASN A 73 4.69 7.41 -12.04
C ASN A 73 5.12 7.23 -10.59
N TYR A 74 4.47 7.94 -9.68
CA TYR A 74 4.68 7.85 -8.25
C TYR A 74 3.40 7.37 -7.59
N LEU A 75 3.50 6.29 -6.82
CA LEU A 75 2.40 5.71 -6.06
C LEU A 75 2.77 5.72 -4.58
N VAL A 76 1.75 5.71 -3.73
CA VAL A 76 1.88 5.36 -2.32
C VAL A 76 1.15 4.04 -2.10
N LEU A 77 1.81 3.12 -1.40
CA LEU A 77 1.21 1.90 -0.87
C LEU A 77 1.08 2.04 0.64
N ARG A 78 -0.01 1.51 1.21
CA ARG A 78 -0.23 1.50 2.66
C ARG A 78 -0.61 0.11 3.11
N GLY A 79 0.24 -0.47 3.95
CA GLY A 79 0.04 -1.79 4.57
C GLY A 79 -0.43 -1.65 6.01
N GLY A 80 -1.52 -2.34 6.37
CA GLY A 80 -1.96 -2.46 7.75
C GLY A 80 -1.11 -3.47 8.53
N THR A 81 -0.66 -3.13 9.73
CA THR A 81 0.27 -4.01 10.48
C THR A 81 -0.40 -5.07 11.35
N GLY A 82 -1.67 -4.86 11.72
CA GLY A 82 -2.41 -5.74 12.62
C GLY A 82 -2.07 -5.61 14.10
N GLY A 83 -1.44 -4.50 14.52
CA GLY A 83 -1.21 -4.19 15.93
C GLY A 83 0.23 -4.39 16.42
N SER A 84 1.21 -4.49 15.52
CA SER A 84 2.64 -4.67 15.87
C SER A 84 3.35 -3.41 16.38
N GLY A 85 2.59 -2.42 16.86
CA GLY A 85 3.12 -1.16 17.41
C GLY A 85 2.91 0.06 16.53
N CYS A 86 2.59 -0.11 15.25
CA CYS A 86 2.24 0.98 14.34
C CYS A 86 0.91 0.70 13.62
N ALA A 87 0.05 1.68 13.40
CA ALA A 87 -1.22 1.47 12.71
C ALA A 87 -1.02 1.00 11.25
N GLU A 88 -0.16 1.70 10.53
CA GLU A 88 0.13 1.44 9.12
C GLU A 88 1.61 1.68 8.79
N VAL A 89 2.05 1.09 7.69
CA VAL A 89 3.38 1.30 7.10
C VAL A 89 3.20 1.66 5.64
N LEU A 90 3.95 2.65 5.18
CA LEU A 90 3.88 3.14 3.81
C LEU A 90 5.14 2.78 3.02
N SER A 91 4.98 2.67 1.71
CA SER A 91 6.10 2.73 0.76
C SER A 91 5.72 3.60 -0.43
N ILE A 92 6.68 4.41 -0.87
CA ILE A 92 6.57 5.19 -2.10
C ILE A 92 7.13 4.33 -3.23
N VAL A 93 6.30 4.08 -4.24
CA VAL A 93 6.69 3.31 -5.42
C VAL A 93 6.93 4.25 -6.58
N LYS A 94 8.11 4.17 -7.17
CA LYS A 94 8.50 4.90 -8.36
C LYS A 94 8.58 3.93 -9.54
N ILE A 95 7.73 4.17 -10.53
CA ILE A 95 7.64 3.34 -11.73
C ILE A 95 8.19 4.14 -12.91
N SER A 96 9.11 3.53 -13.63
CA SER A 96 9.68 4.02 -14.87
C SER A 96 9.54 2.95 -15.96
N LYS A 97 10.00 3.25 -17.17
CA LYS A 97 9.98 2.30 -18.29
C LYS A 97 10.69 0.98 -17.97
N ASP A 98 11.81 1.07 -17.28
CA ASP A 98 12.74 -0.05 -17.11
C ASP A 98 12.73 -0.64 -15.70
N ASP A 99 12.11 0.06 -14.74
CA ASP A 99 12.27 -0.27 -13.33
C ASP A 99 11.08 0.16 -12.44
N VAL A 100 10.87 -0.60 -11.36
CA VAL A 100 9.91 -0.36 -10.29
C VAL A 100 10.64 -0.39 -8.95
N ASN A 101 10.78 0.78 -8.32
CA ASN A 101 11.48 0.93 -7.05
C ASN A 101 10.52 1.20 -5.92
N PHE A 102 10.66 0.45 -4.83
CA PHE A 102 9.93 0.65 -3.59
C PHE A 102 10.84 1.36 -2.60
N SER A 103 10.36 2.42 -1.96
CA SER A 103 11.08 2.98 -0.82
C SER A 103 11.10 1.98 0.33
N PRO A 104 12.08 2.10 1.25
CA PRO A 104 11.94 1.62 2.60
C PRO A 104 10.57 1.97 3.22
N SER A 105 10.20 1.18 4.22
CA SER A 105 9.03 1.38 5.06
C SER A 105 9.08 2.71 5.79
N LEU A 106 8.02 3.49 5.65
CA LEU A 106 7.76 4.71 6.42
C LEU A 106 6.71 4.37 7.47
N ASN A 107 7.07 4.44 8.75
CA ASN A 107 6.18 4.01 9.82
C ASN A 107 5.20 5.13 10.19
N ALA A 108 3.91 4.81 10.24
CA ALA A 108 2.86 5.74 10.68
C ALA A 108 2.13 5.12 11.87
N CYS A 109 2.76 5.22 13.05
CA CYS A 109 2.35 4.40 14.18
C CYS A 109 1.02 4.83 14.80
N GLY A 110 0.68 6.12 14.73
CA GLY A 110 -0.64 6.68 15.02
C GLY A 110 -1.46 6.98 13.76
N GLY A 111 -1.02 6.51 12.59
CA GLY A 111 -1.69 6.72 11.31
C GLY A 111 -1.16 7.89 10.48
N VAL A 112 -1.63 7.96 9.24
CA VAL A 112 -1.23 8.98 8.25
C VAL A 112 -2.17 10.17 8.27
N GLU A 113 -1.63 11.38 8.44
CA GLU A 113 -2.40 12.62 8.30
C GLU A 113 -2.50 13.06 6.83
N ASN A 114 -1.37 13.03 6.10
CA ASN A 114 -1.32 13.55 4.74
C ASN A 114 -0.18 12.95 3.91
N VAL A 115 -0.40 12.86 2.59
CA VAL A 115 0.60 12.50 1.59
C VAL A 115 0.55 13.52 0.45
N GLU A 116 1.59 14.34 0.35
CA GLU A 116 1.71 15.40 -0.66
C GLU A 116 2.73 14.99 -1.72
N PHE A 117 2.41 15.28 -2.98
CA PHE A 117 3.30 15.08 -4.11
C PHE A 117 3.59 16.42 -4.78
N ASN A 118 4.87 16.75 -4.90
CA ASN A 118 5.35 17.95 -5.57
C ASN A 118 6.56 17.62 -6.42
N ASN A 119 6.37 17.54 -7.74
CA ASN A 119 7.44 17.40 -8.73
C ASN A 119 8.47 16.30 -8.38
N GLY A 120 7.99 15.09 -8.08
CA GLY A 120 8.85 13.95 -7.76
C GLY A 120 9.33 13.87 -6.31
N VAL A 121 9.02 14.87 -5.49
CA VAL A 121 9.23 14.85 -4.04
C VAL A 121 7.91 14.51 -3.34
N ILE A 122 7.93 13.50 -2.48
CA ILE A 122 6.77 13.09 -1.68
C ILE A 122 7.01 13.51 -0.24
N THR A 123 6.06 14.21 0.35
CA THR A 123 6.03 14.47 1.79
C THR A 123 4.92 13.66 2.43
N VAL A 124 5.27 12.78 3.37
CA VAL A 124 4.31 12.07 4.22
C VAL A 124 4.34 12.72 5.59
N THR A 125 3.18 13.15 6.07
CA THR A 125 3.00 13.54 7.47
C THR A 125 2.19 12.46 8.16
N ALA A 126 2.77 11.87 9.19
CA ALA A 126 2.16 10.80 9.96
C ALA A 126 2.30 11.09 11.46
N LEU A 127 1.63 10.28 12.27
CA LEU A 127 1.67 10.36 13.71
C LEU A 127 2.49 9.21 14.30
N GLU A 128 3.17 9.50 15.40
CA GLU A 128 3.72 8.50 16.30
C GLU A 128 2.61 7.80 17.09
N ARG A 129 2.97 6.77 17.85
CA ARG A 129 2.03 5.95 18.62
C ARG A 129 1.19 6.73 19.64
N ASP A 130 1.65 7.90 20.07
CA ASP A 130 0.90 8.77 20.99
C ASP A 130 -0.21 9.58 20.30
N GLU A 131 -0.36 9.42 18.98
CA GLU A 131 -1.35 10.09 18.11
C GLU A 131 -1.27 11.63 18.17
N LYS A 132 -0.14 12.17 18.63
CA LYS A 132 0.07 13.62 18.85
C LYS A 132 1.37 14.10 18.24
N THR A 133 2.44 13.33 18.42
CA THR A 133 3.75 13.66 17.89
C THR A 133 3.75 13.38 16.40
N ARG A 134 4.10 14.38 15.60
CA ARG A 134 4.19 14.26 14.14
C ARG A 134 5.57 13.77 13.73
N VAL A 135 5.57 12.83 12.79
CA VAL A 135 6.74 12.45 12.02
C VAL A 135 6.52 12.87 10.57
N LYS A 136 7.54 13.51 10.00
CA LYS A 136 7.54 13.94 8.60
C LYS A 136 8.59 13.16 7.83
N TYR A 137 8.15 12.41 6.82
CA TYR A 137 9.02 11.78 5.84
C TYR A 137 9.06 12.61 4.56
N THR A 138 10.25 12.85 4.03
CA THR A 138 10.45 13.46 2.71
C THR A 138 11.21 12.47 1.84
N VAL A 139 10.57 12.01 0.77
CA VAL A 139 11.12 11.05 -0.19
C VAL A 139 11.44 11.79 -1.48
N ASN A 140 12.71 11.79 -1.88
CA ASN A 140 13.19 12.32 -3.15
C ASN A 140 14.11 11.29 -3.82
N GLY A 141 13.52 10.46 -4.69
CA GLY A 141 14.21 9.30 -5.23
C GLY A 141 14.61 8.33 -4.11
N GLU A 142 15.89 8.01 -4.01
CA GLU A 142 16.43 7.12 -2.97
C GLU A 142 16.75 7.84 -1.65
N ASN A 143 16.74 9.18 -1.67
CA ASN A 143 17.00 9.99 -0.49
C ASN A 143 15.72 10.13 0.33
N ILE A 144 15.78 9.68 1.58
CA ILE A 144 14.66 9.72 2.51
C ILE A 144 15.11 10.43 3.77
N LEU A 145 14.41 11.52 4.07
CA LEU A 145 14.59 12.27 5.30
C LEU A 145 13.43 11.96 6.25
N GLU A 146 13.74 11.68 7.50
CA GLU A 146 12.82 11.64 8.63
C GLU A 146 13.08 12.88 9.49
N ASN A 147 12.06 13.72 9.67
CA ASN A 147 12.15 14.98 10.40
C ASN A 147 13.34 15.86 9.96
N GLY A 148 13.61 15.88 8.64
CA GLY A 148 14.67 16.66 8.02
C GLY A 148 16.08 16.07 8.11
N LYS A 149 16.24 14.88 8.72
CA LYS A 149 17.52 14.17 8.81
C LYS A 149 17.48 12.89 7.99
N ASN A 150 18.62 12.43 7.48
CA ASN A 150 18.67 11.14 6.78
C ASN A 150 18.11 10.03 7.66
N MET A 151 17.20 9.24 7.09
CA MET A 151 16.61 8.10 7.78
C MET A 151 17.70 7.06 8.07
N ILE A 152 17.99 6.85 9.35
CA ILE A 152 19.10 6.01 9.82
C ILE A 152 18.73 4.53 9.68
N THR A 153 17.51 4.17 10.06
CA THR A 153 17.03 2.79 10.03
C THR A 153 16.07 2.60 8.87
N LYS A 154 16.42 1.69 7.94
CA LYS A 154 15.64 1.42 6.73
C LYS A 154 15.18 -0.04 6.75
N PHE A 155 13.91 -0.25 7.05
CA PHE A 155 13.27 -1.55 6.89
C PHE A 155 12.67 -1.67 5.49
N GLY A 156 12.73 -2.86 4.89
CA GLY A 156 12.05 -3.12 3.62
C GLY A 156 10.54 -3.11 3.80
N PHE A 157 9.84 -2.57 2.81
CA PHE A 157 8.38 -2.74 2.71
C PHE A 157 8.01 -4.07 2.05
N LEU A 158 8.86 -4.54 1.15
CA LEU A 158 8.77 -5.85 0.56
C LEU A 158 9.33 -6.91 1.52
N SER A 159 8.74 -8.09 1.50
CA SER A 159 9.31 -9.29 2.12
C SER A 159 10.46 -9.79 1.23
N ASN A 160 11.60 -10.10 1.86
CA ASN A 160 12.75 -10.74 1.18
C ASN A 160 12.44 -12.19 0.80
#